data_AF-A0A3M8ELT4-F1
#
_entry.id   AF-A0A3M8ELT4-F1
#
_cell.length_a   1.000
_cell.length_b   1.000
_cell.length_c   1.000
_cell.angle_alpha   90.00
_cell.angle_beta   90.00
_cell.angle_gamma   90.00
#
_symmetry.space_group_name_H-M   'P 1'
#
loop_
_entity.id
_entity.type
_entity.pdbx_description
1 polymer ?
#
loop_
_entity_poly.entity_id
_entity_poly.type
_entity_poly.pdbx_seq_one_letter_code
_entity_poly.pdbx_strand_id
1 'polypeptide(L)'
;MGSLTVRELEVLTLTARDCLSAKEIGDRLLISPTTAKNHIKNIKAKLNMQKVSELCRYYYTNIIATFLLLIILPSAFQPNNGMIRVRRAGRNRQETEFILQVES
;
A
#
# COMPACT_ATOMS: atom_id res chain seq x y z
N MET A 1 3.75 20.50 -5.80
CA MET A 1 3.30 19.40 -6.69
C MET A 1 1.98 18.89 -6.14
N GLY A 2 0.87 19.14 -6.85
CA GLY A 2 -0.45 18.78 -6.37
C GLY A 2 -0.71 17.29 -6.54
N SER A 3 -1.18 16.63 -5.49
CA SER A 3 -1.69 15.26 -5.59
C SER A 3 -2.80 15.21 -6.64
N LEU A 4 -2.84 14.15 -7.45
CA LEU A 4 -3.94 13.92 -8.37
C LEU A 4 -5.21 13.68 -7.55
N THR A 5 -6.32 14.26 -8.02
CA THR A 5 -7.64 13.93 -7.45
C THR A 5 -7.98 12.47 -7.72
N VAL A 6 -8.92 11.90 -6.95
CA VAL A 6 -9.40 10.52 -7.15
C VAL A 6 -9.81 10.29 -8.60
N ARG A 7 -10.56 11.25 -9.17
CA ARG A 7 -11.02 11.16 -10.55
C ARG A 7 -9.89 11.20 -11.58
N GLU A 8 -8.89 12.02 -11.34
CA GLU A 8 -7.70 12.08 -12.19
C GLU A 8 -6.86 10.81 -12.10
N LEU A 9 -6.81 10.19 -10.93
CA LEU A 9 -6.11 8.93 -10.70
C LEU A 9 -6.82 7.78 -11.43
N GLU A 10 -8.15 7.72 -11.41
CA GLU A 10 -8.93 6.76 -12.21
C GLU A 10 -8.64 6.90 -13.71
N VAL A 11 -8.68 8.14 -14.23
CA VAL A 11 -8.36 8.41 -15.64
C VAL A 11 -6.93 8.01 -15.97
N LEU A 12 -5.97 8.30 -15.08
CA LEU A 12 -4.57 7.88 -15.23
C LEU A 12 -4.46 6.36 -15.28
N THR A 13 -5.12 5.64 -14.37
CA THR A 13 -5.12 4.18 -14.34
C THR A 13 -5.67 3.59 -15.63
N LEU A 14 -6.84 4.05 -16.09
CA LEU A 14 -7.43 3.55 -17.35
C LEU A 14 -6.55 3.86 -18.58
N THR A 15 -5.86 5.00 -18.56
CA THR A 15 -4.94 5.38 -19.65
C THR A 15 -3.66 4.55 -19.62
N ALA A 16 -3.05 4.35 -18.45
CA ALA A 16 -1.72 3.76 -18.31
C ALA A 16 -1.73 2.22 -18.17
N ARG A 17 -2.68 1.69 -17.39
CA ARG A 17 -2.81 0.26 -17.11
C ARG A 17 -3.55 -0.45 -18.23
N ASP A 18 -4.71 0.08 -18.61
CA ASP A 18 -5.62 -0.56 -19.57
C ASP A 18 -5.42 -0.06 -21.01
N CYS A 19 -4.49 0.89 -21.21
CA CYS A 19 -4.13 1.44 -22.52
C CYS A 19 -5.31 1.98 -23.33
N LEU A 20 -6.34 2.50 -22.65
CA LEU A 20 -7.56 2.96 -23.29
C LEU A 20 -7.41 4.33 -23.95
N SER A 21 -8.13 4.50 -25.05
CA SER A 21 -8.33 5.79 -25.68
C SER A 21 -9.28 6.67 -24.86
N ALA A 22 -9.23 7.99 -25.09
CA ALA A 22 -10.14 8.93 -24.43
C ALA A 22 -11.64 8.64 -24.71
N LYS A 23 -11.95 7.95 -25.82
CA LYS A 23 -13.31 7.53 -26.12
C LYS A 23 -13.75 6.41 -25.18
N GLU A 24 -12.95 5.34 -25.09
CA GLU A 24 -13.22 4.20 -24.21
C GLU A 24 -13.21 4.60 -22.73
N ILE A 25 -12.34 5.54 -22.35
CA ILE A 25 -12.36 6.14 -21.01
C ILE A 25 -13.68 6.86 -20.77
N GLY A 26 -14.18 7.63 -21.75
CA GLY A 26 -15.48 8.27 -21.67
C GLY A 26 -16.62 7.26 -21.46
N ASP A 27 -16.60 6.18 -22.24
CA ASP A 27 -17.58 5.10 -22.15
C ASP A 27 -17.53 4.40 -20.78
N ARG A 28 -16.34 4.06 -20.27
CA ARG A 28 -16.18 3.39 -18.96
C ARG A 28 -16.54 4.29 -17.78
N LEU A 29 -16.24 5.58 -17.89
CA LEU A 29 -16.40 6.54 -16.80
C LEU A 29 -17.73 7.31 -16.87
N LEU A 30 -18.58 7.00 -17.86
CA LEU A 30 -19.86 7.66 -18.15
C LEU A 30 -19.71 9.18 -18.30
N ILE A 31 -18.65 9.61 -19.00
CA ILE A 31 -18.37 11.02 -19.31
C ILE A 31 -18.15 11.22 -20.80
N SER A 32 -18.28 12.46 -21.27
CA SER A 32 -18.00 12.75 -22.67
C SER A 32 -16.53 12.49 -23.03
N PRO A 33 -16.23 12.06 -24.28
CA PRO A 33 -14.86 11.82 -24.72
C PRO A 33 -14.01 13.10 -24.72
N THR A 34 -14.63 14.27 -24.86
CA THR A 34 -13.97 15.57 -24.73
C THR A 34 -13.59 15.86 -23.29
N THR A 35 -14.45 15.53 -22.32
CA THR A 35 -14.14 15.62 -20.89
C THR A 35 -12.99 14.68 -20.51
N ALA A 36 -12.97 13.45 -21.03
CA ALA A 36 -11.85 12.52 -20.81
C ALA A 36 -10.52 13.07 -21.36
N LYS A 37 -10.52 13.65 -22.58
CA LYS A 37 -9.33 14.33 -23.13
C LYS A 37 -8.87 15.48 -22.25
N ASN A 38 -9.80 16.27 -21.72
CA ASN A 38 -9.48 17.37 -20.81
C ASN A 38 -8.88 16.88 -19.49
N HIS A 39 -9.40 15.79 -18.91
CA HIS A 39 -8.78 15.17 -17.73
C HIS A 39 -7.35 14.73 -18.01
N ILE A 40 -7.09 14.03 -19.13
CA ILE A 40 -5.73 13.63 -19.52
C ILE A 40 -4.82 14.86 -19.69
N LYS A 41 -5.31 15.94 -20.32
CA LYS A 41 -4.56 17.19 -20.47
C LYS A 41 -4.22 17.83 -19.12
N ASN A 42 -5.18 17.88 -18.20
CA ASN A 42 -4.99 18.46 -16.87
C ASN A 42 -4.00 17.62 -16.04
N ILE A 43 -4.08 16.29 -16.11
CA ILE A 43 -3.14 15.37 -15.45
C ILE A 43 -1.72 15.63 -15.98
N LYS A 44 -1.56 15.69 -17.30
CA LYS A 44 -0.28 16.02 -17.94
C LYS A 44 0.27 17.36 -17.47
N ALA A 45 -0.57 18.39 -17.40
CA ALA A 45 -0.16 19.71 -16.90
C ALA A 45 0.27 19.66 -15.43
N LYS A 46 -0.48 18.94 -14.57
CA LYS A 46 -0.14 18.77 -13.15
C LYS A 46 1.18 18.03 -12.94
N LEU A 47 1.46 17.05 -13.79
CA LEU A 47 2.68 16.24 -13.72
C LEU A 47 3.84 16.79 -14.58
N ASN A 48 3.64 17.93 -15.26
CA ASN A 48 4.59 18.50 -16.24
C ASN A 48 5.05 17.51 -17.32
N MET A 49 4.13 16.68 -17.82
CA MET A 49 4.37 15.68 -18.86
C MET A 49 3.79 16.14 -20.20
N GLN A 50 4.47 15.79 -21.29
CA GLN A 50 4.04 16.13 -22.64
C GLN A 50 3.35 14.94 -23.32
N LYS A 51 3.89 13.73 -23.09
CA LYS A 51 3.51 12.51 -23.80
C LYS A 51 2.69 11.58 -22.93
N VAL A 52 1.81 10.80 -23.56
CA VAL A 52 1.04 9.74 -22.87
C VAL A 52 1.96 8.62 -22.41
N SER A 53 3.05 8.34 -23.13
CA SER A 53 4.06 7.37 -22.70
C SER A 53 4.74 7.72 -21.37
N GLU A 54 4.87 9.02 -21.06
CA GLU A 54 5.41 9.47 -19.77
C GLU A 54 4.45 9.17 -18.62
N LEU A 55 3.15 9.29 -18.85
CA LEU A 55 2.10 8.89 -17.88
C LEU A 55 2.16 7.38 -17.61
N CYS A 56 2.32 6.56 -18.65
CA CYS A 56 2.47 5.12 -18.49
C CYS A 56 3.70 4.79 -17.66
N ARG A 57 4.86 5.36 -18.01
CA ARG A 57 6.11 5.19 -17.26
C ARG A 57 5.92 5.59 -15.80
N TYR A 58 5.33 6.76 -15.54
CA TYR A 58 5.07 7.24 -14.19
C TYR A 58 4.24 6.25 -13.36
N TYR A 59 3.15 5.74 -13.92
CA TYR A 59 2.29 4.78 -13.23
C TYR A 59 3.04 3.49 -12.85
N TYR A 60 3.77 2.89 -13.79
CA TYR A 60 4.54 1.67 -13.52
C TYR A 60 5.72 1.90 -12.56
N THR A 61 6.43 3.03 -12.67
CA THR A 61 7.50 3.37 -11.73
C THR A 61 6.98 3.49 -10.30
N ASN A 62 5.82 4.13 -10.08
CA ASN A 62 5.24 4.23 -8.74
C ASN A 62 4.86 2.85 -8.17
N ILE A 63 4.24 1.99 -9.00
CA ILE A 63 3.88 0.63 -8.59
C ILE A 63 5.11 -0.19 -8.22
N ILE A 64 6.13 -0.21 -9.10
CA ILE A 64 7.36 -0.94 -8.87
C ILE A 64 8.07 -0.41 -7.61
N ALA A 65 8.17 0.90 -7.43
CA ALA A 65 8.76 1.49 -6.23
C ALA A 65 8.03 1.05 -4.96
N THR A 66 6.70 0.98 -5.00
CA THR A 66 5.88 0.49 -3.88
C THR A 66 6.19 -0.98 -3.56
N PHE A 67 6.26 -1.84 -4.59
CA PHE A 67 6.63 -3.24 -4.40
C PHE A 67 8.06 -3.42 -3.88
N LEU A 68 9.02 -2.65 -4.40
CA LEU A 68 10.41 -2.69 -3.94
C LEU A 68 10.53 -2.28 -2.47
N LEU A 69 9.83 -1.22 -2.04
CA LEU A 69 9.81 -0.80 -0.64
C LEU A 69 9.27 -1.91 0.28
N LEU A 70 8.22 -2.62 -0.13
CA LEU A 70 7.65 -3.74 0.65
C LEU A 70 8.60 -4.93 0.78
N ILE A 71 9.45 -5.18 -0.23
CA ILE A 71 10.42 -6.29 -0.22
C ILE A 71 11.66 -5.95 0.61
N ILE A 72 12.08 -4.68 0.65
CA ILE A 72 13.32 -4.24 1.33
C ILE A 72 13.10 -3.92 2.82
N LEU A 73 11.93 -3.40 3.21
CA LEU A 73 11.60 -3.06 4.60
C LEU A 73 11.50 -4.23 5.62
N PRO A 74 11.22 -5.51 5.29
CA PRO A 74 11.01 -6.55 6.29
C PRO A 74 12.23 -6.81 7.19
N SER A 75 13.44 -6.57 6.69
CA SER A 75 14.68 -6.79 7.45
C SER A 75 14.97 -5.71 8.48
N ALA A 76 14.37 -4.52 8.36
CA ALA A 76 14.45 -3.47 9.37
C ALA A 76 13.45 -3.71 10.52
N PHE A 77 12.44 -4.55 10.30
CA PHE A 77 11.54 -5.03 11.34
C PHE A 77 12.08 -6.33 11.94
N GLN A 78 13.29 -6.29 12.52
CA GLN A 78 13.60 -7.26 13.58
C GLN A 78 12.77 -6.82 14.80
N PRO A 79 11.68 -7.53 15.17
CA PRO A 79 11.15 -7.35 16.50
C PRO A 79 12.29 -7.66 17.46
N ASN A 80 12.65 -6.69 18.30
CA ASN A 80 13.55 -6.95 19.41
C ASN A 80 12.89 -8.01 20.28
N ASN A 81 13.25 -9.28 20.07
CA ASN A 81 12.79 -10.44 20.84
C ASN A 81 13.22 -10.38 22.32
N GLY A 82 13.73 -9.24 22.82
CA GLY A 82 14.13 -9.02 24.20
C GLY A 82 13.00 -8.71 25.19
N MET A 83 11.73 -8.63 24.78
CA MET A 83 10.61 -8.36 25.71
C MET A 83 9.46 -9.37 25.60
N ILE A 84 9.78 -10.65 25.75
CA ILE A 84 8.83 -11.59 26.38
C ILE A 84 9.56 -12.27 27.55
N ARG A 85 9.97 -11.48 28.55
CA ARG A 85 10.24 -12.03 29.88
C ARG A 85 8.89 -12.25 30.54
N VAL A 86 8.28 -13.41 30.30
CA VAL A 86 7.16 -13.88 31.12
C VAL A 86 7.68 -13.97 32.56
N ARG A 87 7.34 -12.99 33.40
CA ARG A 87 7.45 -13.13 34.85
C ARG A 87 6.41 -14.15 35.30
N ARG A 88 6.71 -15.45 35.18
CA ARG A 88 6.12 -16.45 36.09
C ARG A 88 6.89 -16.32 37.41
N ALA A 89 6.52 -15.29 38.16
CA ALA A 89 6.84 -15.15 39.56
C ALA A 89 6.15 -16.30 40.33
N GLY A 90 6.84 -16.80 41.35
CA GLY A 90 6.56 -18.04 42.06
C GLY A 90 5.11 -18.22 42.51
N ARG A 91 4.58 -19.39 42.21
CA ARG A 91 3.46 -20.03 42.89
C ARG A 91 3.53 -21.51 42.51
N ASN A 92 4.29 -22.29 43.29
CA ASN A 92 4.23 -23.75 43.44
C ASN A 92 5.37 -24.23 44.34
N ARG A 93 5.44 -23.70 45.56
CA ARG A 93 6.27 -24.24 46.65
C ARG A 93 5.48 -24.52 47.93
N GLN A 94 4.14 -24.43 47.87
CA GLN A 94 3.29 -24.72 49.05
C GLN A 94 2.58 -26.07 48.97
N GLU A 95 2.47 -26.71 47.80
CA GLU A 95 1.79 -28.01 47.70
C GLU A 95 2.68 -29.20 48.10
N THR A 96 4.02 -29.05 48.08
CA THR A 96 4.93 -30.17 48.44
C THR A 96 5.12 -30.34 49.94
N GLU A 97 4.90 -29.29 50.74
CA GLU A 97 4.99 -29.38 52.21
C GLU A 97 3.72 -29.97 52.84
N PHE A 98 2.57 -29.88 52.14
CA PHE A 98 1.30 -30.40 52.67
C PHE A 98 1.17 -31.93 52.54
N ILE A 99 1.83 -32.53 51.54
CA ILE A 99 1.78 -33.98 51.33
C ILE A 99 2.69 -34.72 52.32
N LEU A 100 3.79 -34.11 52.76
CA LEU A 100 4.74 -34.74 53.71
C LEU A 100 4.27 -34.74 55.18
N GLN A 101 3.20 -34.01 55.52
CA GLN A 101 2.61 -34.03 56.86
C GLN A 101 1.44 -35.01 57.02
N VAL A 102 0.92 -35.58 55.92
CA VAL A 102 -0.19 -36.55 55.96
C VAL A 102 0.32 -38.00 55.99
N GLU A 103 1.62 -38.22 55.70
CA GLU A 103 2.24 -39.55 55.62
C GLU A 103 3.17 -39.87 56.81
N SER A 104 2.98 -39.24 57.97
CA SER A 104 3.62 -39.59 59.26
C SER A 104 2.59 -39.64 60.38
#